data_AF-A0A5J4VWN2-F1
#
_entry.id   AF-A0A5J4VWN2-F1
#
_cell.length_a   1.000
_cell.length_b   1.000
_cell.length_c   1.000
_cell.angle_alpha   90.00
_cell.angle_beta   90.00
_cell.angle_gamma   90.00
#
_symmetry.space_group_name_H-M   'P 1'
#
loop_
_entity.id
_entity.type
_entity.pdbx_description
1 polymer ?
#
loop_
_entity_poly.entity_id
_entity_poly.type
_entity_poly.pdbx_seq_one_letter_code
_entity_poly.pdbx_strand_id
1 'polypeptide(L)'
;MNRTKFIERPPVIKDNHLWDLLSQLLDFDPNKRITSDQALQQPYFSSHEAISDISKEQLDHTSLAAIAQLERDSKGSNDIKSQPLHL
;
A
#
# COMPACT_ATOMS: atom_id res chain seq x y z
N MET A 1 -4.95 32.40 19.42
CA MET A 1 -4.01 32.15 18.30
C MET A 1 -3.74 30.66 18.23
N ASN A 2 -4.40 29.98 17.29
CA ASN A 2 -4.27 28.56 17.02
C ASN A 2 -2.99 28.37 16.19
N ARG A 3 -1.92 27.85 16.82
CA ARG A 3 -0.70 27.42 16.12
C ARG A 3 -1.10 26.32 15.14
N THR A 4 -1.01 26.61 13.83
CA THR A 4 -1.07 25.58 12.79
C THR A 4 0.10 24.64 13.01
N LYS A 5 -0.20 23.40 13.40
CA LYS A 5 0.81 22.35 13.49
C LYS A 5 1.09 21.90 12.06
N PHE A 6 2.36 21.88 11.68
CA PHE A 6 2.81 21.35 10.40
C PHE A 6 3.99 20.41 10.64
N ILE A 7 4.16 19.44 9.76
CA ILE A 7 5.30 18.52 9.79
C ILE A 7 6.31 19.07 8.79
N GLU A 8 7.52 19.37 9.26
CA GLU A 8 8.62 19.74 8.38
C GLU A 8 9.10 18.51 7.62
N ARG A 9 9.33 18.65 6.31
CA ARG A 9 9.85 17.58 5.47
C ARG A 9 11.24 17.17 5.92
N PRO A 10 11.45 15.91 6.35
CA PRO A 10 12.78 15.42 6.66
C PRO A 10 13.66 15.43 5.40
N PRO A 11 14.94 15.84 5.49
CA PRO A 11 15.84 15.92 4.33
C PRO A 11 16.18 14.55 3.71
N VAL A 12 15.91 13.45 4.42
CA VAL A 12 16.04 12.09 3.91
C VAL A 12 14.99 11.76 2.84
N ILE A 13 13.81 12.39 2.88
CA ILE A 13 12.74 12.16 1.91
C ILE A 13 12.99 13.05 0.71
N LYS A 14 13.53 12.49 -0.38
CA LYS A 14 13.81 13.21 -1.64
C LYS A 14 12.67 13.15 -2.64
N ASP A 15 11.85 12.11 -2.58
CA ASP A 15 10.71 11.95 -3.46
C ASP A 15 9.57 12.92 -3.07
N ASN A 16 9.07 13.67 -4.06
CA ASN A 16 8.02 14.65 -3.86
C ASN A 16 6.63 14.02 -3.74
N HIS A 17 6.36 12.94 -4.46
CA HIS A 17 5.07 12.23 -4.41
C HIS A 17 4.89 11.51 -3.07
N LEU A 18 5.96 10.91 -2.53
CA LEU A 18 6.00 10.33 -1.20
C LEU A 18 5.70 11.38 -0.14
N TRP A 19 6.38 12.53 -0.21
CA TRP A 19 6.16 13.58 0.76
C TRP A 19 4.73 14.16 0.68
N ASP A 20 4.21 14.33 -0.53
CA ASP A 20 2.85 14.82 -0.74
C ASP A 20 1.80 13.86 -0.14
N LEU A 21 1.96 12.55 -0.38
CA LEU A 21 1.12 11.52 0.23
C LEU A 21 1.19 11.56 1.77
N LEU A 22 2.39 11.59 2.34
CA LEU A 22 2.59 11.63 3.79
C LEU A 22 2.00 12.89 4.42
N SER A 23 2.13 14.04 3.75
CA SER A 23 1.58 15.31 4.22
C SER A 23 0.05 15.27 4.31
N GLN A 24 -0.61 14.63 3.34
CA GLN A 24 -2.06 14.48 3.32
C GLN A 24 -2.57 13.41 4.32
N LEU A 25 -1.80 12.33 4.54
CA LEU A 25 -2.14 11.28 5.53
C LEU A 25 -1.94 11.74 6.98
N LEU A 26 -0.94 12.58 7.23
CA LEU A 26 -0.56 13.04 8.56
C LEU A 26 -1.10 14.43 8.88
N ASP A 27 -2.13 14.89 8.17
CA ASP A 27 -2.82 16.14 8.50
C ASP A 27 -3.38 16.08 9.93
N PHE A 28 -3.17 17.16 10.68
CA PHE A 28 -3.60 17.31 12.06
C PHE A 28 -5.11 17.57 12.17
N ASP A 29 -5.74 18.09 11.13
CA ASP A 29 -7.20 18.21 11.04
C ASP A 29 -7.80 16.91 10.49
N PRO A 30 -8.53 16.13 11.31
CA PRO A 30 -9.11 14.86 10.87
C PRO A 30 -10.07 15.01 9.69
N ASN A 31 -10.69 16.19 9.51
CA ASN A 31 -11.61 16.43 8.40
C ASN A 31 -10.89 16.70 7.08
N LYS A 32 -9.60 17.05 7.13
CA LYS A 32 -8.75 17.28 5.94
C LYS A 32 -7.87 16.10 5.60
N ARG A 33 -7.70 15.17 6.53
CA ARG A 33 -6.99 13.91 6.31
C ARG A 33 -7.68 13.11 5.23
N ILE A 34 -6.91 12.70 4.22
CA ILE A 34 -7.44 11.86 3.14
C ILE A 34 -7.85 10.48 3.66
N THR A 35 -8.87 9.90 3.03
CA THR A 35 -9.29 8.52 3.34
C THR A 35 -8.33 7.50 2.73
N SER A 36 -8.39 6.25 3.20
CA SER A 36 -7.60 5.15 2.63
C SER A 36 -7.84 4.98 1.13
N ASP A 37 -9.10 5.10 0.68
CA ASP A 37 -9.46 4.97 -0.74
C ASP A 37 -8.83 6.09 -1.58
N GLN A 38 -8.82 7.32 -1.06
CA GLN A 38 -8.20 8.46 -1.72
C GLN A 38 -6.67 8.35 -1.75
N ALA A 39 -6.07 7.83 -0.67
CA ALA A 39 -4.63 7.60 -0.58
C ALA A 39 -4.16 6.59 -1.63
N LEU A 40 -4.92 5.51 -1.86
CA LEU A 40 -4.59 4.50 -2.88
C LEU A 40 -4.56 5.07 -4.31
N GLN A 41 -5.27 6.18 -4.57
CA GLN A 41 -5.26 6.85 -5.88
C GLN A 41 -4.10 7.84 -6.05
N GLN A 42 -3.25 8.02 -5.04
CA GLN A 42 -2.15 8.99 -5.11
C GLN A 42 -1.03 8.52 -6.06
N PRO A 43 -0.36 9.45 -6.78
CA PRO A 43 0.66 9.11 -7.77
C PRO A 43 1.83 8.27 -7.25
N TYR A 44 2.16 8.38 -5.96
CA TYR A 44 3.24 7.62 -5.34
C TYR A 44 3.08 6.11 -5.55
N PHE A 45 1.88 5.56 -5.38
CA PHE A 45 1.65 4.11 -5.56
C PHE A 45 1.77 3.64 -7.02
N SER A 46 1.77 4.57 -7.99
CA SER A 46 2.00 4.28 -9.41
C SER A 46 3.43 4.63 -9.87
N SER A 47 4.26 5.20 -8.99
CA SER A 47 5.61 5.63 -9.34
C SER A 47 6.62 4.49 -9.19
N HIS A 48 7.76 4.59 -9.88
CA HIS A 48 8.79 3.56 -9.84
C HIS A 48 9.46 3.50 -8.45
N GLU A 49 9.43 4.61 -7.71
CA GLU A 49 9.96 4.72 -6.36
C GLU A 49 9.23 3.79 -5.39
N ALA A 50 7.90 3.69 -5.48
CA ALA A 50 7.13 2.74 -4.66
C ALA A 50 7.52 1.29 -4.92
N ILE A 51 7.86 0.93 -6.16
CA ILE A 51 8.36 -0.41 -6.51
C ILE A 51 9.77 -0.60 -5.93
N SER A 52 10.62 0.43 -5.96
CA SER A 52 11.98 0.35 -5.40
C SER A 52 12.02 0.25 -3.87
N ASP A 53 10.98 0.74 -3.19
CA ASP A 53 10.85 0.65 -1.73
C ASP A 53 10.43 -0.75 -1.25
N ILE A 54 9.97 -1.61 -2.16
CA ILE A 54 9.66 -3.01 -1.87
C ILE A 54 10.97 -3.80 -1.83
N SER A 55 11.29 -4.37 -0.67
CA SER A 55 12.45 -5.24 -0.54
C SER A 55 12.28 -6.53 -1.35
N LYS A 56 13.41 -7.14 -1.73
CA LYS A 56 13.41 -8.43 -2.43
C LYS A 56 12.65 -9.51 -1.65
N GLU A 57 12.80 -9.55 -0.32
CA GLU A 57 12.08 -10.48 0.54
C GLU A 57 10.56 -10.26 0.49
N GLN A 58 10.12 -8.99 0.49
CA GLN A 58 8.70 -8.67 0.32
C GLN A 58 8.19 -9.07 -1.06
N LEU A 59 8.97 -8.88 -2.12
CA LEU A 59 8.61 -9.31 -3.47
C LEU A 59 8.50 -10.84 -3.57
N ASP A 60 9.47 -11.57 -3.01
CA ASP A 60 9.50 -13.03 -2.99
C ASP A 60 8.27 -13.60 -2.24
N HIS A 61 7.81 -12.92 -1.19
CA HIS A 61 6.60 -13.29 -0.44
C HIS A 61 5.30 -12.86 -1.16
N THR A 62 5.31 -11.73 -1.87
CA THR A 62 4.13 -11.18 -2.58
C THR A 62 3.85 -11.95 -3.88
N SER A 63 4.90 -12.48 -4.52
CA SER A 63 4.79 -13.44 -5.61
C SER A 63 3.84 -14.58 -5.24
N LEU A 64 3.90 -15.08 -4.01
CA LEU A 64 3.02 -16.14 -3.50
C LEU A 64 1.54 -15.71 -3.45
N ALA A 65 1.24 -14.46 -3.11
CA ALA A 65 -0.14 -13.94 -3.02
C ALA A 65 -0.75 -13.65 -4.41
N ALA A 66 0.04 -13.05 -5.32
CA ALA A 66 -0.37 -12.81 -6.70
C ALA A 66 -0.49 -14.12 -7.49
N ILE A 67 0.43 -15.07 -7.30
CA ILE A 67 0.34 -16.43 -7.86
C ILE A 67 -0.88 -17.15 -7.28
N ALA A 68 -1.13 -17.08 -5.98
CA ALA A 68 -2.31 -17.70 -5.37
C ALA A 68 -3.64 -17.12 -5.89
N GLN A 69 -3.68 -15.84 -6.24
CA GLN A 69 -4.85 -15.21 -6.89
C GLN A 69 -4.99 -15.68 -8.35
N LEU A 70 -3.90 -15.70 -9.12
CA LEU A 70 -3.90 -16.21 -10.51
C LEU A 70 -4.25 -17.70 -10.58
N GLU A 71 -3.84 -18.51 -9.60
CA GLU A 71 -4.20 -19.93 -9.50
C GLU A 71 -5.67 -20.13 -9.10
N ARG A 72 -6.25 -19.22 -8.30
CA ARG A 72 -7.66 -19.27 -7.90
C ARG A 72 -8.59 -18.97 -9.09
N ASP A 73 -8.18 -18.03 -9.94
CA ASP A 73 -8.91 -17.67 -11.16
C ASP A 73 -8.75 -18.74 -12.27
N SER A 74 -7.66 -19.51 -12.25
CA SER A 74 -7.42 -20.61 -13.19
C SER A 74 -8.11 -21.93 -12.82
N LYS A 75 -8.65 -22.07 -11.59
CA LYS A 75 -9.37 -23.27 -11.11
C LYS A 75 -10.87 -23.03 -10.87
N GLY A 76 -11.46 -22.13 -11.65
CA GLY A 76 -12.92 -21.98 -11.79
C GLY A 76 -13.56 -23.06 -12.67
N SER A 77 -13.20 -24.34 -12.53
CA SER A 77 -14.04 -25.45 -12.98
C SER A 77 -13.58 -26.76 -12.35
N ASN A 78 -14.49 -27.33 -11.56
CA ASN A 78 -14.52 -28.69 -11.04
C ASN A 78 -13.83 -28.93 -9.69
N ASP A 79 -14.65 -29.58 -8.85
CA ASP A 79 -14.32 -30.33 -7.65
C ASP A 79 -14.30 -29.56 -6.33
N ILE A 80 -15.53 -29.32 -5.87
CA ILE A 80 -15.91 -29.53 -4.47
C ILE A 80 -15.42 -30.93 -4.06
N LYS A 81 -14.24 -31.02 -3.43
CA LYS A 81 -13.97 -32.13 -2.52
C LYS A 81 -13.17 -31.65 -1.31
N SER A 82 -13.88 -31.62 -0.19
CA SER A 82 -13.34 -31.57 1.17
C SER A 82 -12.17 -32.52 1.35
N GLN A 83 -11.14 -32.11 2.11
CA GLN A 83 -10.43 -32.92 3.12
C GLN A 83 -9.39 -32.07 3.90
N PRO A 84 -8.99 -32.46 5.14
CA PRO A 84 -9.19 -31.63 6.33
C PRO A 84 -7.92 -30.95 6.86
N LEU A 85 -8.13 -29.92 7.69
CA LEU A 85 -7.09 -29.29 8.51
C LEU A 85 -6.52 -30.33 9.49
N HIS A 86 -5.25 -30.68 9.34
CA HIS A 86 -4.51 -31.42 10.35
C HIS A 86 -3.84 -30.42 11.29
N LEU A 87 -4.19 -30.51 12.58
CA LEU A 87 -3.33 -30.06 13.68
C LEU A 87 -2.30 -31.15 13.97
#